data_AF-A0A812S0Q0-F1
#
_entry.id   AF-A0A812S0Q0-F1
#
_cell.length_a   1.000
_cell.length_b   1.000
_cell.length_c   1.000
_cell.angle_alpha   90.00
_cell.angle_beta   90.00
_cell.angle_gamma   90.00
#
_symmetry.space_group_name_H-M   'P 1'
#
loop_
_entity.id
_entity.type
_entity.pdbx_description
1 polymer ?
#
loop_
_entity_poly.entity_id
_entity_poly.type
_entity_poly.pdbx_seq_one_letter_code
_entity_poly.pdbx_strand_id
1 'polypeptide(L)'
;MLLEFGSSVLNIGWGGVGQEKEEHEKHRAELKERLRQDYIDRFGCEPPEEKEEETVKEKSSKDQLAFHLNRLKKNYKDTDKEGLKTCLNTLKIYIKNLHENPLEAKFKKLKLDNKAFQTRIAPFDGAIDALDILGFEKKEDCLEQRKSTPDGFLCGQALKFIDLIMGQI
;
A
#
# COMPACT_ATOMS: atom_id res chain seq x y z
N MET A 1 58.23 15.79 -11.15
CA MET A 1 57.71 14.53 -11.72
C MET A 1 56.81 13.93 -10.64
N LEU A 2 55.55 14.36 -10.60
CA LEU A 2 54.38 13.67 -11.16
C LEU A 2 54.10 12.32 -10.48
N LEU A 3 52.97 12.30 -9.76
CA LEU A 3 51.96 11.24 -9.63
C LEU A 3 52.42 9.92 -8.96
N GLU A 4 51.73 9.39 -7.95
CA GLU A 4 50.32 9.00 -7.95
C GLU A 4 49.64 9.19 -6.58
N PHE A 5 48.42 9.73 -6.62
CA PHE A 5 47.40 9.63 -5.58
C PHE A 5 46.88 8.19 -5.50
N GLY A 6 46.59 7.68 -4.31
CA GLY A 6 46.05 6.33 -4.13
C GLY A 6 45.23 6.17 -2.85
N SER A 7 44.13 6.93 -2.78
CA SER A 7 42.93 6.77 -1.95
C SER A 7 42.90 5.62 -0.92
N SER A 8 42.83 5.97 0.37
CA SER A 8 42.15 5.15 1.38
C SER A 8 41.14 6.04 2.09
N VAL A 9 40.02 6.25 1.41
CA VAL A 9 38.81 6.88 1.96
C VAL A 9 37.70 5.83 1.89
N LEU A 10 36.94 5.75 2.99
CA LEU A 10 35.68 5.03 3.20
C LEU A 10 35.78 3.57 3.65
N ASN A 11 35.65 3.40 4.97
CA ASN A 11 34.74 2.38 5.48
C ASN A 11 33.80 3.06 6.50
N ILE A 12 32.80 3.78 5.98
CA ILE A 12 31.71 4.39 6.76
C ILE A 12 30.44 3.61 6.42
N GLY A 13 29.79 3.06 7.45
CA GLY A 13 28.47 2.42 7.40
C GLY A 13 28.55 1.08 6.67
N TRP A 14 27.94 0.00 7.11
CA TRP A 14 26.50 -0.15 7.31
C TRP A 14 26.35 -1.38 8.22
N GLY A 15 26.11 -1.20 9.53
CA GLY A 15 26.00 -2.32 10.48
C GLY A 15 24.81 -2.24 11.44
N GLY A 16 24.06 -1.14 11.46
CA GLY A 16 23.05 -0.89 12.51
C GLY A 16 21.60 -1.26 12.16
N VAL A 17 21.22 -1.36 10.89
CA VAL A 17 19.79 -1.44 10.49
C VAL A 17 19.20 -2.85 10.64
N GLY A 18 20.04 -3.89 10.74
CA GLY A 18 19.60 -5.28 10.89
C GLY A 18 19.22 -5.65 12.32
N GLN A 19 19.99 -5.18 13.31
CA GLN A 19 19.84 -5.60 14.71
C GLN A 19 18.60 -4.98 15.37
N GLU A 20 18.36 -3.69 15.16
CA GLU A 20 17.18 -2.99 15.73
C GLU A 20 15.86 -3.59 15.22
N LYS A 21 15.83 -4.03 13.95
CA LYS A 21 14.67 -4.65 13.34
C LYS A 21 14.41 -6.04 13.94
N GLU A 22 15.47 -6.82 14.16
CA GLU A 22 15.39 -8.15 14.76
C GLU A 22 14.94 -8.07 16.24
N GLU A 23 15.48 -7.12 17.01
CA GLU A 23 15.08 -6.90 18.39
C GLU A 23 13.64 -6.41 18.51
N HIS A 24 13.23 -5.47 17.65
CA HIS A 24 11.84 -5.01 17.60
C HIS A 24 10.88 -6.14 17.21
N GLU A 25 11.30 -7.06 16.34
CA GLU A 25 10.51 -8.21 15.95
C GLU A 25 10.39 -9.24 17.07
N LYS A 26 11.48 -9.53 17.79
CA LYS A 26 11.48 -10.39 18.98
C LYS A 26 10.61 -9.81 20.08
N HIS A 27 10.77 -8.53 20.41
CA HIS A 27 9.98 -7.87 21.43
C HIS A 27 8.48 -7.87 21.09
N ARG A 28 8.12 -7.68 19.81
CA ARG A 28 6.74 -7.79 19.34
C ARG A 28 6.21 -9.23 19.44
N ALA A 29 7.03 -10.23 19.13
CA ALA A 29 6.66 -11.65 19.23
C ALA A 29 6.44 -12.07 20.69
N GLU A 30 7.31 -11.64 21.60
CA GLU A 30 7.19 -11.88 23.04
C GLU A 30 5.92 -11.25 23.62
N LEU A 31 5.63 -10.00 23.25
CA LEU A 31 4.40 -9.34 23.68
C LEU A 31 3.16 -10.07 23.15
N LYS A 32 3.20 -10.55 21.90
CA LYS A 32 2.10 -11.31 21.29
C LYS A 32 1.88 -12.65 21.99
N GLU A 33 2.95 -13.39 22.30
CA GLU A 33 2.86 -14.66 23.03
C GLU A 33 2.33 -14.46 24.45
N ARG A 34 2.79 -13.43 25.14
CA ARG A 34 2.29 -13.10 26.48
C ARG A 34 0.80 -12.79 26.48
N LEU A 35 0.33 -11.99 25.51
CA LEU A 35 -1.10 -11.71 25.34
C LEU A 35 -1.90 -12.96 24.99
N ARG A 36 -1.34 -13.86 24.17
CA ARG A 36 -1.95 -15.15 23.83
C ARG A 36 -2.13 -16.02 25.07
N GLN A 37 -1.11 -16.12 25.91
CA GLN A 37 -1.16 -16.92 27.14
C GLN A 37 -2.19 -16.35 28.13
N ASP A 38 -2.18 -15.03 28.36
CA ASP A 38 -3.17 -14.36 29.22
C ASP A 38 -4.61 -14.58 28.75
N TYR A 39 -4.83 -14.64 27.43
CA TYR A 39 -6.14 -14.93 26.84
C TYR A 39 -6.57 -16.38 27.09
N ILE A 40 -5.68 -17.34 26.84
CA ILE A 40 -5.94 -18.76 27.08
C ILE A 40 -6.24 -19.00 28.56
N ASP A 41 -5.45 -18.42 29.46
CA ASP A 41 -5.61 -18.58 30.91
C ASP A 41 -6.95 -18.00 31.41
N ARG A 42 -7.42 -16.91 30.80
CA ARG A 42 -8.68 -16.26 31.18
C ARG A 42 -9.93 -16.91 30.59
N PHE A 43 -9.85 -17.34 29.33
CA PHE A 43 -11.02 -17.72 28.54
C PHE A 43 -11.04 -19.21 28.15
N GLY A 44 -9.94 -19.95 28.36
CA GLY A 44 -9.85 -21.39 28.14
C GLY A 44 -9.87 -21.81 26.67
N CYS A 45 -9.73 -20.86 25.74
CA CYS A 45 -9.67 -21.10 24.30
C CYS A 45 -8.51 -20.35 23.67
N GLU A 46 -8.04 -20.84 22.51
CA GLU A 46 -7.06 -20.09 21.73
C GLU A 46 -7.69 -18.78 21.23
N PRO A 47 -6.96 -17.65 21.31
CA PRO A 47 -7.42 -16.42 20.69
C PRO A 47 -7.64 -16.66 19.20
N PRO A 48 -8.73 -16.11 18.61
CA PRO A 48 -8.94 -16.17 17.18
C PRO A 48 -7.67 -15.71 16.45
N GLU A 49 -7.27 -16.41 15.40
CA GLU A 49 -6.15 -15.96 14.56
C GLU A 49 -6.45 -14.53 14.10
N GLU A 50 -5.58 -13.58 14.49
CA GLU A 50 -5.58 -12.25 13.91
C GLU A 50 -5.19 -12.37 12.43
N LYS A 51 -6.14 -12.79 11.59
CA LYS A 51 -6.02 -12.59 10.15
C LYS A 51 -5.98 -11.08 9.98
N GLU A 52 -4.86 -10.57 9.47
CA GLU A 52 -4.72 -9.15 9.15
C GLU A 52 -5.87 -8.64 8.27
N GLU A 53 -6.57 -9.55 7.57
CA GLU A 53 -7.78 -9.33 6.78
C GLU A 53 -9.06 -9.04 7.59
N GLU A 54 -9.21 -9.57 8.82
CA GLU A 54 -10.46 -9.43 9.60
C GLU A 54 -10.54 -8.11 10.39
N THR A 55 -9.41 -7.50 10.76
CA THR A 55 -9.39 -6.19 11.46
C THR A 55 -9.61 -4.99 10.53
N VAL A 56 -9.67 -5.19 9.20
CA VAL A 56 -9.82 -4.09 8.23
C VAL A 56 -11.27 -3.64 8.11
N LYS A 57 -12.24 -4.55 8.31
CA LYS A 57 -13.68 -4.25 8.13
C LYS A 57 -14.25 -3.25 9.14
N GLU A 58 -13.66 -3.13 10.32
CA GLU A 58 -14.07 -2.14 11.35
C GLU A 58 -13.37 -0.78 11.19
N LYS A 59 -12.31 -0.71 10.38
CA LYS A 59 -11.55 0.54 10.14
C LYS A 59 -12.29 1.42 9.13
N SER A 60 -12.19 2.74 9.30
CA SER A 60 -12.77 3.71 8.37
C SER A 60 -12.20 3.50 6.96
N SER A 61 -12.99 3.74 5.90
CA SER A 61 -12.54 3.59 4.50
C SER A 61 -11.22 4.31 4.21
N LYS A 62 -10.99 5.45 4.88
CA LYS A 62 -9.73 6.20 4.80
C LYS A 62 -8.54 5.40 5.36
N ASP A 63 -8.73 4.70 6.47
CA ASP A 63 -7.68 3.94 7.14
C ASP A 63 -7.37 2.65 6.37
N GLN A 64 -8.40 2.00 5.82
CA GLN A 64 -8.23 0.88 4.90
C GLN A 64 -7.40 1.33 3.69
N LEU A 65 -7.76 2.46 3.09
CA LEU A 65 -7.03 3.00 1.95
C LEU A 65 -5.55 3.28 2.28
N ALA A 66 -5.30 3.90 3.43
CA ALA A 66 -3.94 4.14 3.91
C ALA A 66 -3.18 2.83 4.12
N PHE A 67 -3.82 1.81 4.68
CA PHE A 67 -3.22 0.49 4.90
C PHE A 67 -2.77 -0.15 3.59
N HIS A 68 -3.65 -0.24 2.58
CA HIS A 68 -3.31 -0.87 1.29
C HIS A 68 -2.25 -0.08 0.51
N LEU A 69 -2.30 1.26 0.51
CA LEU A 69 -1.27 2.08 -0.12
C LEU A 69 0.09 1.98 0.59
N ASN A 70 0.11 1.85 1.92
CA ASN A 70 1.36 1.63 2.66
C ASN A 70 1.91 0.22 2.43
N ARG A 71 1.05 -0.80 2.32
CA ARG A 71 1.45 -2.17 1.96
C ARG A 71 2.05 -2.20 0.56
N LEU A 72 1.41 -1.56 -0.41
CA LEU A 72 1.92 -1.35 -1.77
C LEU A 72 3.33 -0.73 -1.73
N LYS A 73 3.50 0.39 -1.01
CA LYS A 73 4.81 1.00 -0.84
C LYS A 73 5.83 0.03 -0.25
N LYS A 74 5.50 -0.64 0.86
CA LYS A 74 6.42 -1.54 1.57
C LYS A 74 6.90 -2.69 0.69
N ASN A 75 6.03 -3.24 -0.15
CA ASN A 75 6.35 -4.40 -0.98
C ASN A 75 7.26 -4.05 -2.17
N TYR A 76 7.08 -2.87 -2.76
CA TYR A 76 7.73 -2.51 -4.03
C TYR A 76 8.77 -1.40 -3.91
N LYS A 77 8.88 -0.69 -2.77
CA LYS A 77 9.85 0.40 -2.61
C LYS A 77 11.29 -0.05 -2.86
N ASP A 78 11.67 -1.22 -2.35
CA ASP A 78 13.04 -1.74 -2.45
C ASP A 78 13.19 -2.76 -3.60
N THR A 79 12.09 -3.40 -4.02
CA THR A 79 12.07 -4.44 -5.06
C THR A 79 11.93 -3.86 -6.47
N ASP A 80 10.99 -2.93 -6.67
CA ASP A 80 10.68 -2.30 -7.97
C ASP A 80 10.19 -0.86 -7.77
N LYS A 81 11.14 0.01 -7.45
CA LYS A 81 10.87 1.42 -7.13
C LYS A 81 10.27 2.20 -8.31
N GLU A 82 10.78 1.97 -9.52
CA GLU A 82 10.34 2.68 -10.72
C GLU A 82 8.98 2.18 -11.20
N GLY A 83 8.72 0.87 -11.09
CA GLY A 83 7.40 0.30 -11.29
C GLY A 83 6.39 0.83 -10.28
N LEU A 84 6.75 0.90 -8.99
CA LEU A 84 5.91 1.49 -7.95
C LEU A 84 5.54 2.95 -8.27
N LYS A 85 6.50 3.77 -8.67
CA LYS A 85 6.24 5.16 -9.10
C LYS A 85 5.27 5.21 -10.28
N THR A 86 5.44 4.31 -11.25
CA THR A 86 4.58 4.23 -12.44
C THR A 86 3.16 3.80 -12.09
N CYS A 87 3.01 2.83 -11.17
CA CYS A 87 1.73 2.39 -10.62
C CYS A 87 1.02 3.54 -9.90
N LEU A 88 1.70 4.19 -8.95
CA LEU A 88 1.15 5.31 -8.18
C LEU A 88 0.74 6.49 -9.06
N ASN A 89 1.53 6.83 -10.08
CA ASN A 89 1.15 7.86 -11.05
C ASN A 89 -0.10 7.48 -11.85
N THR A 90 -0.21 6.22 -12.26
CA THR A 90 -1.38 5.73 -13.01
C THR A 90 -2.63 5.73 -12.13
N LEU A 91 -2.53 5.26 -10.87
CA LEU A 91 -3.59 5.37 -9.86
C LEU A 91 -4.01 6.83 -9.66
N LYS A 92 -3.05 7.74 -9.47
CA LYS A 92 -3.30 9.17 -9.29
C LYS A 92 -4.11 9.74 -10.44
N ILE A 93 -3.79 9.39 -11.69
CA ILE A 93 -4.53 9.86 -12.87
C ILE A 93 -5.97 9.34 -12.84
N TYR A 94 -6.20 8.05 -12.58
CA TYR A 94 -7.55 7.49 -12.52
C TYR A 94 -8.40 8.18 -11.44
N ILE A 95 -7.83 8.33 -10.24
CA ILE A 95 -8.52 8.95 -9.10
C ILE A 95 -8.75 10.44 -9.35
N LYS A 96 -7.76 11.16 -9.91
CA LYS A 96 -7.88 12.58 -10.22
C LYS A 96 -8.99 12.83 -11.25
N ASN A 97 -9.00 12.04 -12.33
CA ASN A 97 -10.04 12.16 -13.35
C ASN A 97 -11.44 11.89 -12.78
N LEU A 98 -11.56 10.87 -11.92
CA LEU A 98 -12.81 10.56 -11.22
C LEU A 98 -13.23 11.68 -10.26
N HIS A 99 -12.29 12.27 -9.53
CA HIS A 99 -12.54 13.35 -8.56
C HIS A 99 -12.93 14.67 -9.23
N GLU A 100 -12.24 15.05 -10.32
CA GLU A 100 -12.51 16.30 -11.05
C GLU A 100 -13.77 16.20 -11.92
N ASN A 101 -14.08 15.01 -12.45
CA ASN A 101 -15.19 14.80 -13.37
C ASN A 101 -16.07 13.62 -12.92
N PRO A 102 -16.73 13.71 -11.74
CA PRO A 102 -17.44 12.58 -11.12
C PRO A 102 -18.71 12.14 -11.85
N LEU A 103 -19.18 12.90 -12.86
CA LEU A 103 -20.36 12.55 -13.66
C LEU A 103 -20.00 11.84 -14.97
N GLU A 104 -18.74 11.93 -15.40
CA GLU A 104 -18.28 11.42 -16.68
C GLU A 104 -18.16 9.88 -16.65
N ALA A 105 -18.96 9.18 -17.46
CA ALA A 105 -19.02 7.71 -17.43
C ALA A 105 -17.68 7.03 -17.76
N LYS A 106 -16.85 7.64 -18.61
CA LYS A 106 -15.54 7.09 -19.02
C LYS A 106 -14.54 6.98 -17.87
N PHE A 107 -14.71 7.76 -16.80
CA PHE A 107 -13.84 7.72 -15.61
C PHE A 107 -14.37 6.81 -14.52
N LYS A 108 -15.62 6.36 -14.63
CA LYS A 108 -16.26 5.40 -13.71
C LYS A 108 -16.00 3.95 -14.08
N LYS A 109 -15.38 3.69 -15.23
CA LYS A 109 -15.10 2.35 -15.75
C LYS A 109 -13.63 2.23 -16.19
N LEU A 110 -12.93 1.25 -15.64
CA LEU A 110 -11.57 0.88 -16.00
C LEU A 110 -11.59 -0.51 -16.64
N LYS A 111 -11.24 -0.60 -17.92
CA LYS A 111 -11.18 -1.90 -18.62
C LYS A 111 -9.97 -2.68 -18.15
N LEU A 112 -10.17 -3.95 -17.77
CA LEU A 112 -9.07 -4.82 -17.36
C LEU A 112 -8.13 -5.08 -18.54
N ASP A 113 -8.63 -5.18 -19.78
CA ASP A 113 -7.81 -5.40 -20.98
C ASP A 113 -6.92 -4.19 -21.39
N ASN A 114 -7.10 -3.02 -20.74
CA ASN A 114 -6.27 -1.86 -21.06
C ASN A 114 -4.79 -2.17 -20.75
N LYS A 115 -3.92 -2.04 -21.75
CA LYS A 115 -2.47 -2.23 -21.60
C LYS A 115 -1.88 -1.44 -20.44
N ALA A 116 -2.34 -0.22 -20.20
CA ALA A 116 -1.87 0.59 -19.08
C ALA A 116 -2.29 -0.02 -17.73
N PHE A 117 -3.51 -0.58 -17.65
CA PHE A 117 -3.98 -1.26 -16.45
C PHE A 117 -3.19 -2.57 -16.21
N GLN A 118 -3.08 -3.42 -17.23
CA GLN A 118 -2.36 -4.70 -17.15
C GLN A 118 -0.89 -4.56 -16.81
N THR A 119 -0.21 -3.53 -17.32
CA THR A 119 1.23 -3.36 -17.10
C THR A 119 1.57 -2.55 -15.87
N ARG A 120 0.69 -1.62 -15.43
CA ARG A 120 1.02 -0.65 -14.38
C ARG A 120 0.24 -0.82 -13.09
N ILE A 121 -0.92 -1.49 -13.12
CA ILE A 121 -1.80 -1.65 -11.96
C ILE A 121 -1.91 -3.12 -11.57
N ALA A 122 -2.24 -3.99 -12.52
CA ALA A 122 -2.47 -5.41 -12.25
C ALA A 122 -1.29 -6.15 -11.59
N PRO A 123 -0.01 -5.85 -11.87
CA PRO A 123 1.12 -6.53 -11.23
C PRO A 123 1.40 -6.10 -9.78
N PHE A 124 0.71 -5.06 -9.30
CA PHE A 124 1.00 -4.43 -8.02
C PHE A 124 -0.09 -4.75 -6.98
N ASP A 125 0.23 -5.70 -6.11
CA ASP A 125 -0.65 -6.11 -5.01
C ASP A 125 -0.91 -4.94 -4.06
N GLY A 126 -2.18 -4.65 -3.80
CA GLY A 126 -2.64 -3.48 -3.07
C GLY A 126 -3.18 -2.34 -3.94
N ALA A 127 -2.84 -2.29 -5.24
CA ALA A 127 -3.37 -1.27 -6.14
C ALA A 127 -4.86 -1.50 -6.46
N ILE A 128 -5.25 -2.76 -6.67
CA ILE A 128 -6.65 -3.14 -6.91
C ILE A 128 -7.49 -2.95 -5.63
N ASP A 129 -6.95 -3.31 -4.46
CA ASP A 129 -7.64 -3.10 -3.18
C ASP A 129 -7.93 -1.62 -2.92
N ALA A 130 -6.96 -0.74 -3.25
CA ALA A 130 -7.17 0.71 -3.15
C ALA A 130 -8.31 1.19 -4.05
N LEU A 131 -8.46 0.61 -5.26
CA LEU A 131 -9.58 0.90 -6.15
C LEU A 131 -10.92 0.39 -5.58
N ASP A 132 -10.95 -0.82 -4.99
CA ASP A 132 -12.17 -1.34 -4.36
C ASP A 132 -12.64 -0.46 -3.18
N ILE A 133 -11.72 0.00 -2.35
CA ILE A 133 -12.01 0.93 -1.24
C ILE A 133 -12.57 2.27 -1.76
N LEU A 134 -12.11 2.73 -2.93
CA LEU A 134 -12.66 3.91 -3.61
C LEU A 134 -14.03 3.68 -4.26
N GLY A 135 -14.51 2.44 -4.24
CA GLY A 135 -15.82 2.04 -4.73
C GLY A 135 -15.82 1.45 -6.13
N PHE A 136 -14.67 1.05 -6.68
CA PHE A 136 -14.60 0.27 -7.91
C PHE A 136 -14.85 -1.22 -7.64
N GLU A 137 -15.92 -1.77 -8.18
CA GLU A 137 -16.23 -3.19 -8.07
C GLU A 137 -15.71 -3.93 -9.31
N LYS A 138 -15.09 -5.10 -9.09
CA LYS A 138 -14.65 -5.99 -10.17
C LYS A 138 -15.83 -6.68 -10.83
N LYS A 139 -15.96 -6.49 -12.14
CA LYS A 139 -16.84 -7.22 -13.06
C LYS A 139 -15.99 -8.15 -13.94
N GLU A 140 -16.63 -8.84 -14.89
CA GLU A 140 -15.96 -9.83 -15.74
C GLU A 140 -14.76 -9.25 -16.53
N ASP A 141 -14.94 -8.07 -17.15
CA ASP A 141 -13.96 -7.46 -18.05
C ASP A 141 -13.45 -6.08 -17.58
N CYS A 142 -13.97 -5.55 -16.48
CA CYS A 142 -13.72 -4.19 -16.03
C CYS A 142 -13.90 -3.99 -14.52
N LEU A 143 -13.38 -2.87 -14.03
CA LEU A 143 -13.71 -2.31 -12.73
C LEU A 143 -14.68 -1.14 -12.94
N GLU A 144 -15.80 -1.13 -12.23
CA GLU A 144 -16.84 -0.10 -12.36
C GLU A 144 -17.24 0.50 -11.02
N GLN A 145 -17.51 1.80 -10.99
CA GLN A 145 -17.98 2.48 -9.78
C GLN A 145 -19.33 1.92 -9.31
N ARG A 146 -19.36 1.46 -8.05
CA ARG A 146 -20.54 0.89 -7.37
C ARG A 146 -21.69 1.90 -7.21
N LYS A 147 -21.34 3.19 -7.09
CA LYS A 147 -22.29 4.30 -6.91
C LYS A 147 -22.25 5.24 -8.11
N SER A 148 -23.40 5.84 -8.44
CA SER A 148 -23.52 6.84 -9.52
C SER A 148 -22.61 8.04 -9.29
N THR A 149 -22.45 8.47 -8.05
CA THR A 149 -21.50 9.50 -7.64
C THR A 149 -20.40 8.89 -6.75
N PRO A 150 -19.11 9.06 -7.10
CA PRO A 150 -18.00 8.59 -6.28
C PRO A 150 -17.88 9.41 -4.99
N ASP A 151 -17.23 8.83 -3.97
CA ASP A 151 -16.92 9.54 -2.74
C ASP A 151 -15.77 10.53 -2.98
N GLY A 152 -16.12 11.79 -3.21
CA GLY A 152 -15.16 12.85 -3.48
C GLY A 152 -14.20 13.10 -2.30
N PHE A 153 -14.66 12.94 -1.07
CA PHE A 153 -13.80 13.08 0.11
C PHE A 153 -12.74 11.98 0.12
N LEU A 154 -13.13 10.73 -0.11
CA LEU A 154 -12.22 9.60 -0.13
C LEU A 154 -11.23 9.68 -1.31
N CYS A 155 -11.70 10.09 -2.50
CA CYS A 155 -10.82 10.36 -3.64
C CYS A 155 -9.77 11.44 -3.30
N GLY A 156 -10.18 12.51 -2.63
CA GLY A 156 -9.28 13.56 -2.15
C GLY A 156 -8.24 13.04 -1.13
N GLN A 157 -8.63 12.14 -0.23
CA GLN A 157 -7.69 11.49 0.70
C GLN A 157 -6.71 10.58 -0.06
N ALA A 158 -7.18 9.83 -1.05
CA ALA A 158 -6.33 8.96 -1.87
C ALA A 158 -5.23 9.75 -2.58
N LEU A 159 -5.59 10.88 -3.20
CA LEU A 159 -4.61 11.77 -3.85
C LEU A 159 -3.53 12.24 -2.87
N LYS A 160 -3.91 12.65 -1.66
CA LYS A 160 -2.97 13.07 -0.61
C LYS A 160 -2.04 11.94 -0.17
N PHE A 161 -2.57 10.73 0.03
CA PHE A 161 -1.76 9.58 0.41
C PHE A 161 -0.78 9.18 -0.70
N ILE A 162 -1.22 9.19 -1.95
CA ILE A 162 -0.35 8.90 -3.09
C ILE A 162 0.76 9.95 -3.18
N ASP A 163 0.43 11.24 -3.05
CA ASP A 163 1.42 12.32 -3.07
C ASP A 163 2.45 12.21 -1.93
N LEU A 164 1.98 11.85 -0.73
CA LEU A 164 2.85 11.60 0.41
C LEU A 164 3.82 10.43 0.15
N ILE A 165 3.31 9.33 -0.41
CA ILE A 165 4.13 8.15 -0.73
C ILE A 165 5.14 8.47 -1.83
N MET A 166 4.72 9.18 -2.87
CA MET A 166 5.60 9.61 -3.96
C MET A 166 6.74 10.51 -3.47
N GLY A 167 6.49 11.36 -2.47
CA GLY A 167 7.55 12.16 -1.83
C GLY A 167 8.55 11.35 -0.98
N GLN A 168 8.25 10.09 -0.67
CA GLN A 168 9.06 9.22 0.18
C GLN A 168 9.85 8.15 -0.60
N ILE A 169 9.65 8.06 -1.92
CA ILE A 169 10.33 7.10 -2.81
C ILE A 169 11.23 7.84 -3.80
#